data_AF-A0A0Q4JTW7-F1
#
_entry.id   AF-A0A0Q4JTW7-F1
#
_cell.length_a   1.000
_cell.length_b   1.000
_cell.length_c   1.000
_cell.angle_alpha   90.00
_cell.angle_beta   90.00
_cell.angle_gamma   90.00
#
_symmetry.space_group_name_H-M   'P 1'
#
loop_
_entity.id
_entity.type
_entity.pdbx_description
1 polymer ?
#
loop_
_entity_poly.entity_id
_entity_poly.type
_entity_poly.pdbx_seq_one_letter_code
_entity_poly.pdbx_strand_id
1 'polypeptide(L)'
;MTFGLVGLLLGMAMGSPDDGMAHSTRIDHRSGAVQSDYAANVQVTHQQIGTVGAGGRPSTLRCLWRAGLVVERQARHLSGSTLARSFTQDRVAEGSRPGWCSTQKAAIARDVAGRKEAFQARLIRLAQEDHPVLHAEIDRMHGMTQAG
;
A
#
# COMPACT_ATOMS: atom_id res chain seq x y z
N MET A 1 -34.00 -36.70 -26.96
CA MET A 1 -32.65 -36.59 -27.56
C MET A 1 -32.65 -35.22 -28.24
N THR A 2 -31.97 -34.16 -27.81
CA THR A 2 -30.65 -33.98 -27.18
C THR A 2 -30.56 -32.57 -26.58
N PHE A 3 -29.70 -32.45 -25.56
CA PHE A 3 -29.30 -31.29 -24.76
C PHE A 3 -28.81 -30.09 -25.58
N GLY A 4 -29.01 -28.85 -25.12
CA GLY A 4 -27.98 -28.04 -24.42
C GLY A 4 -27.65 -26.79 -25.26
N LEU A 5 -27.12 -25.67 -24.79
CA LEU A 5 -26.57 -25.24 -23.51
C LEU A 5 -26.92 -23.75 -23.31
N VAL A 6 -27.28 -23.38 -22.08
CA VAL A 6 -27.28 -21.99 -21.61
C VAL A 6 -25.83 -21.60 -21.31
N GLY A 7 -25.25 -20.73 -22.13
CA GLY A 7 -23.95 -20.14 -21.87
C GLY A 7 -24.09 -18.97 -20.91
N LEU A 8 -23.81 -19.20 -19.61
CA LEU A 8 -23.58 -18.12 -18.66
C LEU A 8 -22.24 -17.44 -18.96
N LEU A 9 -22.30 -16.19 -19.41
CA LEU A 9 -21.15 -15.30 -19.46
C LEU A 9 -20.85 -14.84 -18.02
N LEU A 10 -19.83 -15.44 -17.39
CA LEU A 10 -19.24 -14.91 -16.16
C LEU A 10 -18.53 -13.58 -16.50
N GLY A 11 -19.11 -12.47 -16.06
CA GLY A 11 -18.49 -11.16 -16.13
C GLY A 11 -17.24 -11.11 -15.25
N MET A 12 -16.07 -10.94 -15.87
CA MET A 12 -14.88 -10.51 -15.16
C MET A 12 -15.09 -9.07 -14.72
N ALA A 13 -15.31 -8.85 -13.42
CA ALA A 13 -15.22 -7.53 -12.84
C ALA A 13 -13.76 -7.08 -12.92
N MET A 14 -13.42 -6.33 -13.96
CA MET A 14 -12.21 -5.53 -13.97
C MET A 14 -12.41 -4.45 -12.90
N GLY A 15 -11.79 -4.64 -11.74
CA GLY A 15 -11.62 -3.56 -10.78
C GLY A 15 -10.93 -2.40 -11.48
N SER A 16 -11.44 -1.19 -11.27
CA SER A 16 -10.82 0.05 -11.76
C SER A 16 -9.32 0.04 -11.47
N PRO A 17 -8.47 0.62 -12.34
CA PRO A 17 -7.09 0.87 -11.97
C PRO A 17 -7.10 1.85 -10.81
N ASP A 18 -7.04 1.32 -9.60
CA ASP A 18 -6.57 2.07 -8.46
C ASP A 18 -5.16 2.52 -8.83
N ASP A 19 -4.89 3.82 -8.81
CA ASP A 19 -3.54 4.37 -9.04
C ASP A 19 -2.57 3.94 -7.90
N GLY A 20 -3.05 3.11 -6.98
CA GLY A 20 -2.33 2.40 -5.95
C GLY A 20 -1.48 1.24 -6.45
N MET A 21 -0.53 0.84 -5.61
CA MET A 21 0.33 -0.32 -5.85
C MET A 21 -0.31 -1.55 -5.22
N ALA A 22 -0.19 -2.68 -5.90
CA ALA A 22 -0.69 -3.95 -5.39
C ALA A 22 0.43 -5.00 -5.32
N HIS A 23 0.31 -5.92 -4.37
CA HIS A 23 1.13 -7.10 -4.24
C HIS A 23 0.31 -8.24 -3.66
N SER A 24 0.43 -9.44 -4.24
CA SER A 24 -0.28 -10.63 -3.76
C SER A 24 0.73 -11.74 -3.47
N THR A 25 0.48 -12.48 -2.40
CA THR A 25 1.30 -13.63 -1.99
C THR A 25 0.41 -14.75 -1.48
N ARG A 26 0.88 -15.98 -1.64
CA ARG A 26 0.26 -17.16 -1.06
C ARG A 26 1.11 -17.60 0.12
N ILE A 27 0.45 -17.86 1.24
CA ILE A 27 1.06 -18.37 2.45
C ILE A 27 0.52 -19.77 2.70
N ASP A 28 1.41 -20.74 2.77
CA ASP A 28 1.04 -22.09 3.16
C ASP A 28 1.04 -22.19 4.69
N HIS A 29 -0.09 -22.63 5.24
CA HIS A 29 -0.28 -22.82 6.67
C HIS A 29 -0.83 -24.23 6.94
N ARG A 30 -0.60 -24.76 8.15
CA ARG A 30 -1.06 -26.11 8.53
C ARG A 30 -2.57 -26.32 8.40
N SER A 31 -3.35 -25.24 8.51
CA SER A 31 -4.81 -25.28 8.38
C SER A 31 -5.31 -25.14 6.93
N GLY A 32 -4.41 -24.87 5.99
CA GLY A 32 -4.72 -24.61 4.59
C GLY A 32 -3.96 -23.40 4.05
N ALA A 33 -3.95 -23.25 2.73
CA ALA A 33 -3.33 -22.10 2.10
C ALA A 33 -4.17 -20.83 2.28
N VAL A 34 -3.48 -19.69 2.37
CA VAL A 34 -4.08 -18.36 2.47
C VAL A 34 -3.59 -17.50 1.31
N GLN A 35 -4.52 -16.94 0.55
CA GLN A 35 -4.24 -15.91 -0.44
C GLN A 35 -4.26 -14.55 0.27
N SER A 36 -3.17 -13.79 0.20
CA SER A 36 -3.05 -12.47 0.82
C SER A 36 -2.78 -11.42 -0.23
N ASP A 37 -3.68 -10.44 -0.31
CA ASP A 37 -3.65 -9.32 -1.24
C ASP A 37 -3.35 -8.03 -0.47
N TYR A 38 -2.36 -7.28 -0.93
CA TYR A 38 -1.91 -6.02 -0.34
C TYR A 38 -2.14 -4.90 -1.35
N ALA A 39 -2.88 -3.87 -0.97
CA ALA A 39 -3.04 -2.64 -1.72
C ALA A 39 -2.39 -1.48 -0.95
N ALA A 40 -1.70 -0.57 -1.65
CA ALA A 40 -0.98 0.50 -1.02
C ALA A 40 -1.14 1.84 -1.73
N ASN A 41 -1.37 2.88 -0.92
CA ASN A 41 -1.47 4.26 -1.34
C ASN A 41 -0.27 5.06 -0.83
N VAL A 42 0.29 5.92 -1.70
CA VAL A 42 1.39 6.82 -1.31
C VAL A 42 0.81 8.05 -0.63
N GLN A 43 1.29 8.34 0.59
CA GLN A 43 0.95 9.58 1.30
C GLN A 43 2.15 10.50 1.36
N VAL A 44 1.95 11.78 1.03
CA VAL A 44 3.00 12.80 1.01
C VAL A 44 2.72 13.87 2.06
N THR A 45 3.67 14.08 2.96
CA THR A 45 3.65 15.17 3.94
C THR A 45 4.66 16.24 3.53
N HIS A 46 4.33 17.50 3.82
CA HIS A 46 5.13 18.67 3.48
C HIS A 46 5.44 19.47 4.73
N GLN A 47 6.64 20.05 4.79
CA GLN A 47 7.06 20.91 5.89
C GLN A 47 7.78 22.15 5.33
N GLN A 48 7.21 23.33 5.59
CA GLN A 48 7.81 24.61 5.23
C GLN A 48 8.89 24.97 6.25
N ILE A 49 10.09 25.27 5.77
CA ILE A 49 11.21 25.74 6.60
C ILE A 49 11.89 26.95 5.97
N GLY A 50 12.72 27.62 6.77
CA GLY A 50 13.50 28.79 6.34
C GLY A 50 12.67 30.07 6.27
N THR A 51 13.29 31.13 5.75
CA THR A 51 12.70 32.46 5.68
C THR A 51 12.75 33.02 4.27
N VAL A 52 11.74 33.84 3.96
CA VAL A 52 11.78 34.67 2.75
C VAL A 52 12.91 35.69 2.88
N GLY A 53 13.70 35.84 1.83
CA GLY A 53 14.72 36.87 1.77
C GLY A 53 14.09 38.25 1.70
N ALA A 54 14.59 39.19 2.51
CA ALA A 54 14.32 40.61 2.29
C ALA A 54 15.08 41.11 1.04
N GLY A 55 14.71 42.27 0.49
CA GLY A 55 15.34 42.83 -0.72
C GLY A 55 16.88 42.78 -0.66
N GLY A 56 17.49 42.19 -1.69
CA GLY A 56 18.95 42.00 -1.81
C GLY A 56 19.53 40.79 -1.08
N ARG A 57 18.76 40.04 -0.28
CA ARG A 57 19.21 38.79 0.38
C ARG A 57 18.61 37.55 -0.28
N PRO A 58 19.39 36.48 -0.49
CA PRO A 58 18.85 35.23 -1.00
C PRO A 58 17.87 34.62 0.01
N SER A 59 16.79 34.04 -0.51
CA SER A 59 15.81 33.29 0.29
C SER A 59 16.40 31.96 0.78
N THR A 60 16.16 31.62 2.04
CA THR A 60 16.47 30.28 2.59
C THR A 60 15.24 29.38 2.62
N LEU A 61 14.12 29.87 2.10
CA LEU A 61 12.84 29.18 2.11
C LEU A 61 12.93 27.84 1.36
N ARG A 62 12.56 26.75 2.02
CA ARG A 62 12.49 25.42 1.43
C ARG A 62 11.22 24.69 1.85
N CYS A 63 10.71 23.88 0.94
CA CYS A 63 9.74 22.86 1.25
C CYS A 63 10.45 21.51 1.40
N LEU A 64 10.44 20.95 2.60
CA LEU A 64 10.78 19.55 2.82
C LEU A 64 9.55 18.70 2.52
N TRP A 65 9.77 17.49 2.02
CA TRP A 65 8.70 16.53 1.84
C TRP A 65 9.15 15.12 2.23
N ARG A 66 8.19 14.34 2.72
CA ARG A 66 8.35 12.91 3.00
C ARG A 66 7.17 12.16 2.39
N ALA A 67 7.46 11.01 1.82
CA ALA A 67 6.48 10.13 1.24
C ALA A 67 6.56 8.75 1.89
N GLY A 68 5.39 8.25 2.29
CA GLY A 68 5.18 6.97 2.95
C GLY A 68 4.11 6.13 2.24
N LEU A 69 3.80 4.97 2.82
CA LEU A 69 2.75 4.07 2.36
C LEU A 69 1.69 3.89 3.42
N VAL A 70 0.44 3.82 3.00
CA VAL A 70 -0.63 3.19 3.78
C VAL A 70 -1.03 1.93 3.05
N VAL A 71 -0.91 0.80 3.74
CA VAL A 71 -1.09 -0.53 3.20
C VAL A 71 -2.33 -1.15 3.82
N GLU A 72 -3.17 -1.71 2.96
CA GLU A 72 -4.32 -2.52 3.32
C GLU A 72 -4.05 -3.96 2.89
N ARG A 73 -4.23 -4.90 3.81
CA ARG A 73 -4.14 -6.34 3.56
C ARG A 73 -5.53 -6.96 3.65
N GLN A 74 -5.86 -7.80 2.67
CA GLN A 74 -6.95 -8.77 2.75
C GLN A 74 -6.38 -10.18 2.57
N ALA A 75 -6.59 -11.05 3.54
CA ALA A 75 -6.16 -12.44 3.50
C ALA A 75 -7.38 -13.37 3.52
N ARG A 76 -7.47 -14.26 2.55
CA ARG A 76 -8.60 -15.19 2.34
C ARG A 76 -8.09 -16.62 2.50
N HIS A 77 -8.65 -17.33 3.47
CA HIS A 77 -8.39 -18.75 3.68
C HIS A 77 -9.32 -19.60 2.80
N LEU A 78 -8.90 -20.84 2.47
CA LEU A 78 -9.71 -21.77 1.67
C LEU A 78 -11.06 -22.12 2.30
N SER A 79 -11.21 -21.98 3.63
CA SER A 79 -12.51 -22.15 4.31
C SER A 79 -13.52 -21.02 4.03
N GLY A 80 -13.11 -19.97 3.32
CA GLY A 80 -13.91 -18.76 3.09
C GLY A 80 -13.73 -17.68 4.17
N SER A 81 -13.00 -17.98 5.25
CA SER A 81 -12.67 -16.99 6.29
C SER A 81 -11.75 -15.90 5.74
N THR A 82 -12.00 -14.65 6.14
CA THR A 82 -11.21 -13.48 5.69
C THR A 82 -10.64 -12.73 6.90
N LEU A 83 -9.38 -12.32 6.79
CA LEU A 83 -8.65 -11.48 7.75
C LEU A 83 -8.24 -10.18 7.05
N ALA A 84 -8.44 -9.04 7.69
CA ALA A 84 -8.10 -7.75 7.12
C ALA A 84 -7.30 -6.90 8.12
N ARG A 85 -6.34 -6.12 7.61
CA ARG A 85 -5.51 -5.22 8.41
C ARG A 85 -5.09 -4.00 7.60
N SER A 86 -4.94 -2.86 8.27
CA SER A 86 -4.29 -1.67 7.71
C SER A 86 -3.09 -1.28 8.56
N PHE A 87 -2.02 -0.81 7.93
CA PHE A 87 -0.83 -0.31 8.61
C PHE A 87 -0.07 0.72 7.75
N THR A 88 0.76 1.55 8.39
CA THR A 88 1.47 2.64 7.73
C THR A 88 2.98 2.46 7.77
N GLN A 89 3.67 2.98 6.76
CA GLN A 89 5.11 3.15 6.70
C GLN A 89 5.40 4.60 6.33
N ASP A 90 5.73 5.42 7.33
CA ASP A 90 5.71 6.88 7.18
C ASP A 90 6.86 7.44 6.34
N ARG A 91 7.93 6.66 6.14
CA ARG A 91 9.13 7.11 5.42
C ARG A 91 9.64 6.03 4.48
N VAL A 92 9.44 6.26 3.19
CA VAL A 92 10.01 5.47 2.08
C VAL A 92 10.92 6.36 1.22
N ALA A 93 10.50 7.60 0.98
CA ALA A 93 11.27 8.59 0.24
C ALA A 93 11.15 9.96 0.90
N GLU A 94 12.18 10.78 0.73
CA GLU A 94 12.15 12.17 1.16
C GLU A 94 13.02 13.05 0.26
N GLY A 95 12.81 14.36 0.37
CA GLY A 95 13.55 15.35 -0.41
C GLY A 95 13.24 16.78 0.03
N SER A 96 13.83 17.73 -0.72
CA SER A 96 13.57 19.15 -0.54
C SER A 96 13.47 19.88 -1.87
N ARG A 97 12.68 20.94 -1.90
CA ARG A 97 12.60 21.89 -3.02
C ARG A 97 12.75 23.32 -2.49
N PRO A 98 13.44 24.21 -3.21
CA PRO A 98 13.45 25.63 -2.85
C PRO A 98 12.05 26.24 -3.02
N GLY A 99 11.72 27.22 -2.19
CA GLY A 99 10.44 27.95 -2.26
C GLY A 99 9.34 27.44 -1.33
N TRP A 100 8.12 27.90 -1.60
CA TRP A 100 6.94 27.58 -0.80
C TRP A 100 6.40 26.18 -1.13
N CYS A 101 5.95 25.43 -0.12
CA CYS A 101 5.33 24.13 -0.34
C CYS A 101 4.09 24.20 -1.24
N SER A 102 3.31 25.29 -1.16
CA SER A 102 2.14 25.50 -2.02
C SER A 102 2.47 25.54 -3.51
N THR A 103 3.63 26.09 -3.89
CA THR A 103 4.07 26.20 -5.29
C THR A 103 4.77 24.94 -5.78
N GLN A 104 5.34 24.14 -4.87
CA GLN A 104 6.14 22.97 -5.23
C GLN A 104 5.34 21.67 -5.36
N LYS A 105 4.04 21.64 -5.02
CA LYS A 105 3.22 20.40 -5.00
C LYS A 105 3.34 19.55 -6.27
N ALA A 106 3.20 20.17 -7.45
CA ALA A 106 3.28 19.45 -8.72
C ALA A 106 4.70 18.95 -9.07
N ALA A 107 5.73 19.66 -8.63
CA ALA A 107 7.12 19.20 -8.77
C ALA A 107 7.42 18.03 -7.82
N ILE A 108 6.93 18.11 -6.59
CA ILE A 108 7.08 17.05 -5.58
C ILE A 108 6.30 15.79 -6.01
N ALA A 109 5.10 15.93 -6.56
CA ALA A 109 4.36 14.79 -7.12
C ALA A 109 5.17 14.06 -8.21
N ARG A 110 5.88 14.79 -9.08
CA ARG A 110 6.80 14.20 -10.06
C ARG A 110 8.01 13.52 -9.42
N ASP A 111 8.58 14.12 -8.37
CA ASP A 111 9.69 13.51 -7.60
C ASP A 111 9.28 12.19 -6.96
N VAL A 112 8.06 12.13 -6.43
CA VAL A 112 7.48 10.92 -5.82
C VAL A 112 7.17 9.88 -6.90
N ALA A 113 6.55 10.27 -8.02
CA ALA A 113 6.27 9.38 -9.14
C ALA A 113 7.53 8.74 -9.73
N GLY A 114 8.63 9.51 -9.81
CA GLY A 114 9.95 9.01 -10.23
C GLY A 114 10.57 7.97 -9.28
N ARG A 115 9.97 7.71 -8.12
CA ARG A 115 10.44 6.72 -7.13
C ARG A 115 9.52 5.50 -7.02
N LYS A 116 8.65 5.27 -8.01
CA LYS A 116 7.68 4.15 -8.03
C LYS A 116 8.31 2.80 -7.67
N GLU A 117 9.49 2.50 -8.21
CA GLU A 117 10.20 1.24 -7.92
C GLU A 117 10.58 1.09 -6.45
N ALA A 118 11.00 2.17 -5.79
CA ALA A 118 11.33 2.14 -4.36
C ALA A 118 10.09 1.88 -3.50
N PHE A 119 8.94 2.44 -3.87
CA PHE A 119 7.68 2.16 -3.18
C PHE A 119 7.20 0.72 -3.42
N GLN A 120 7.27 0.21 -4.65
CA GLN A 120 6.91 -1.17 -4.96
C GLN A 120 7.80 -2.16 -4.19
N ALA A 121 9.12 -1.93 -4.19
CA ALA A 121 10.06 -2.74 -3.44
C ALA A 121 9.77 -2.70 -1.93
N ARG A 122 9.37 -1.53 -1.40
CA ARG A 122 8.98 -1.41 -0.01
C ARG A 122 7.68 -2.15 0.30
N LEU A 123 6.67 -2.09 -0.58
CA LEU A 123 5.42 -2.84 -0.41
C LEU A 123 5.68 -4.35 -0.33
N ILE A 124 6.52 -4.89 -1.21
CA ILE A 124 6.91 -6.30 -1.19
C ILE A 124 7.58 -6.66 0.14
N ARG A 125 8.50 -5.80 0.63
CA ARG A 125 9.15 -6.02 1.93
C ARG A 125 8.16 -5.97 3.09
N LEU A 126 7.23 -5.01 3.08
CA LEU A 126 6.19 -4.91 4.11
C LEU A 126 5.31 -6.16 4.16
N ALA A 127 4.95 -6.74 3.00
CA ALA A 127 4.23 -8.00 2.95
C ALA A 127 5.04 -9.16 3.57
N GLN A 128 6.35 -9.23 3.29
CA GLN A 128 7.24 -10.23 3.89
C GLN A 128 7.37 -10.05 5.42
N GLU A 129 7.50 -8.81 5.89
CA GLU A 129 7.57 -8.47 7.32
C GLU A 129 6.27 -8.81 8.06
N ASP A 130 5.14 -8.78 7.36
CA ASP A 130 3.82 -9.08 7.91
C ASP A 130 3.47 -10.57 7.94
N HIS A 131 4.16 -11.43 7.18
CA HIS A 131 3.97 -12.89 7.18
C HIS A 131 3.84 -13.53 8.59
N PRO A 132 4.76 -13.30 9.55
CA PRO A 132 4.63 -13.89 10.89
C PRO A 132 3.39 -13.39 11.65
N VAL A 133 2.95 -12.16 11.41
CA VAL A 133 1.72 -11.63 12.02
C VAL A 133 0.50 -12.32 11.44
N LEU A 134 0.44 -12.49 10.11
CA LEU A 134 -0.64 -13.20 9.45
C LEU A 134 -0.70 -14.67 9.89
N HIS A 135 0.44 -15.35 10.03
CA HIS A 135 0.49 -16.70 10.62
C HIS A 135 -0.17 -16.76 12.00
N ALA A 136 0.20 -15.83 12.89
CA ALA A 136 -0.38 -15.77 14.25
C ALA A 136 -1.88 -15.40 14.26
N GLU A 137 -2.36 -14.62 13.30
CA GLU A 137 -3.80 -14.36 13.12
C GLU A 137 -4.55 -15.63 12.69
N ILE A 138 -4.00 -16.41 11.75
CA ILE A 138 -4.58 -17.67 11.29
C ILE A 138 -4.62 -18.69 12.43
N ASP A 139 -3.54 -18.83 13.20
CA ASP A 139 -3.49 -19.74 14.35
C ASP A 139 -4.55 -19.39 15.40
N ARG A 140 -4.77 -18.10 15.70
CA ARG A 140 -5.81 -17.66 16.63
C ARG A 140 -7.21 -17.97 16.12
N MET A 141 -7.47 -17.75 14.83
CA MET A 141 -8.76 -18.05 14.21
C MET A 141 -9.12 -19.55 14.35
N HIS A 142 -8.16 -20.45 14.10
CA HIS A 142 -8.39 -21.89 14.20
C HIS A 142 -8.33 -22.44 15.64
N GLY A 143 -7.50 -21.87 16.52
CA GLY A 143 -7.48 -22.20 17.94
C GLY A 143 -8.80 -21.88 18.63
N MET A 144 -9.47 -20.78 18.24
CA MET A 144 -10.83 -20.47 18.70
C MET A 144 -11.89 -21.46 18.19
N THR A 145 -11.71 -22.01 16.99
CA THR A 145 -12.68 -22.98 16.42
C THR A 145 -12.62 -24.33 17.14
N GLN A 146 -11.49 -24.70 17.76
CA GLN A 146 -11.34 -25.99 18.46
C GLN A 146 -11.81 -25.96 19.92
N ALA A 147 -12.04 -24.78 20.49
CA ALA A 147 -12.42 -24.61 21.90
C ALA A 147 -13.93 -24.40 22.13
N GLY A 148 -14.76 -24.46 21.07
CA GLY A 148 -16.22 -24.36 21.13
C GLY A 148 -16.86 -25.63 20.57
#